data_AF-A0A518H7D4-F1
#
_entry.id   AF-A0A518H7D4-F1
#
_cell.length_a   1.000
_cell.length_b   1.000
_cell.length_c   1.000
_cell.angle_alpha   90.00
_cell.angle_beta   90.00
_cell.angle_gamma   90.00
#
_symmetry.space_group_name_H-M   'P 1'
#
loop_
_entity.id
_entity.type
_entity.pdbx_description
1 polymer ?
#
loop_
_entity_poly.entity_id
_entity_poly.type
_entity_poly.pdbx_seq_one_letter_code
_entity_poly.pdbx_strand_id
1 'polypeptide(L)'
;MALNPLRTNLEALGIRAAQGGSGFKPEADAALARFRARRDELGAGVRRGEVTPKVARRLASEAAAELRRSLLERAEASCSVPRAFLDRLSEAASARDRARESASLEALQRETNRLLRDSLIEQQLRNREEEFRGRTYTRRVAGGDPAPTLDDLLRLHQSATLSGDEAAREWARRQLEALRAIAPNPGDQRRIDLACDRPDRVNPRLVSGYVEELEGVPGDDLDQFTRHAIEARDANACIAAYVLARQSPEGSAAGWVRRVLDGLERFPDAAIATIRGMEADCRAEEAEAARAEVELAATIAEAEAAMPALKAPTEEEMGRRSRMEHLPAAEPAEPIGLVPRRRGLSAEEFAAVEARTEAGESAESVS
;
A
#
# COMPACT_ATOMS: atom_id res chain seq x y z
N MET A 1 -22.94 -19.50 21.33
CA MET A 1 -23.02 -19.79 19.88
C MET A 1 -21.61 -19.65 19.31
N ALA A 2 -21.00 -20.75 18.85
CA ALA A 2 -19.67 -20.69 18.24
C ALA A 2 -19.82 -20.16 16.81
N LEU A 3 -19.20 -19.01 16.50
CA LEU A 3 -19.10 -18.49 15.15
C LEU A 3 -18.35 -19.51 14.27
N ASN A 4 -18.80 -19.70 13.04
CA ASN A 4 -18.16 -20.59 12.07
C ASN A 4 -16.67 -20.20 11.93
N PRO A 5 -15.70 -21.12 12.16
CA PRO A 5 -14.28 -20.79 12.17
C PRO A 5 -13.79 -20.14 10.86
N LEU A 6 -14.41 -20.48 9.73
CA LEU A 6 -14.14 -19.83 8.44
C LEU A 6 -14.55 -18.36 8.43
N ARG A 7 -15.67 -18.02 9.08
CA ARG A 7 -16.15 -16.65 9.19
C ARG A 7 -15.21 -15.82 10.06
N THR A 8 -14.75 -16.37 11.19
CA THR A 8 -13.80 -15.70 12.08
C THR A 8 -12.45 -15.45 11.38
N ASN A 9 -11.97 -16.41 10.60
CA ASN A 9 -10.73 -16.28 9.84
C ASN A 9 -10.85 -15.25 8.70
N LEU A 10 -11.96 -15.26 7.96
CA LEU A 10 -12.22 -14.29 6.89
C LEU A 10 -12.45 -12.88 7.43
N GLU A 11 -13.11 -12.73 8.59
CA GLU A 11 -13.25 -11.44 9.26
C GLU A 11 -11.88 -10.90 9.70
N ALA A 12 -11.01 -11.73 10.29
CA ALA A 12 -9.67 -11.31 10.71
C ALA A 12 -8.74 -10.97 9.53
N LEU A 13 -8.80 -11.73 8.42
CA LEU A 13 -8.04 -11.46 7.19
C LEU A 13 -8.59 -10.24 6.47
N GLY A 14 -9.92 -10.10 6.40
CA GLY A 14 -10.60 -8.94 5.81
C GLY A 14 -10.30 -7.65 6.56
N ILE A 15 -10.19 -7.68 7.89
CA ILE A 15 -9.77 -6.53 8.69
C ILE A 15 -8.32 -6.14 8.36
N ARG A 16 -7.40 -7.11 8.29
CA ARG A 16 -6.00 -6.83 7.94
C ARG A 16 -5.84 -6.28 6.51
N ALA A 17 -6.55 -6.87 5.56
CA ALA A 17 -6.61 -6.40 4.17
C ALA A 17 -7.20 -4.97 4.06
N ALA A 18 -8.29 -4.70 4.80
CA ALA A 18 -8.98 -3.40 4.77
C ALA A 18 -8.21 -2.29 5.51
N GLN A 19 -7.44 -2.61 6.55
CA GLN A 19 -6.66 -1.63 7.30
C GLN A 19 -5.45 -1.09 6.51
N GLY A 20 -4.92 -1.87 5.55
CA GLY A 20 -3.72 -1.50 4.79
C GLY A 20 -3.96 -0.94 3.39
N GLY A 21 -5.15 -1.12 2.80
CA GLY A 21 -5.45 -0.63 1.45
C GLY A 21 -4.43 -1.10 0.40
N SER A 22 -4.31 -2.40 0.19
CA SER A 22 -3.27 -2.96 -0.68
C SER A 22 -3.49 -2.61 -2.16
N GLY A 23 -2.46 -2.07 -2.82
CA GLY A 23 -2.43 -1.91 -4.28
C GLY A 23 -2.53 -3.24 -5.04
N PHE A 24 -2.34 -4.37 -4.35
CA PHE A 24 -2.46 -5.73 -4.90
C PHE A 24 -3.92 -6.24 -4.97
N LYS A 25 -4.86 -5.58 -4.28
CA LYS A 25 -6.27 -6.00 -4.21
C LYS A 25 -6.92 -6.21 -5.58
N PRO A 26 -6.78 -5.32 -6.58
CA PRO A 26 -7.37 -5.53 -7.91
C PRO A 26 -6.86 -6.81 -8.58
N GLU A 27 -5.60 -7.20 -8.36
CA GLU A 27 -5.04 -8.42 -8.92
C GLU A 27 -5.61 -9.67 -8.25
N ALA A 28 -5.74 -9.64 -6.92
CA ALA A 28 -6.36 -10.71 -6.13
C ALA A 28 -7.84 -10.89 -6.52
N ASP A 29 -8.60 -9.80 -6.64
CA ASP A 29 -10.01 -9.81 -7.06
C ASP A 29 -10.17 -10.35 -8.49
N ALA A 30 -9.30 -9.96 -9.41
CA ALA A 30 -9.31 -10.48 -10.78
C ALA A 30 -8.99 -11.98 -10.84
N ALA A 31 -8.06 -12.47 -10.01
CA ALA A 31 -7.76 -13.89 -9.92
C ALA A 31 -8.94 -14.68 -9.35
N LEU A 32 -9.57 -14.16 -8.29
CA LEU A 32 -10.74 -14.77 -7.68
C LEU A 32 -11.93 -14.81 -8.66
N ALA A 33 -12.12 -13.76 -9.47
CA ALA A 33 -13.13 -13.75 -10.53
C ALA A 33 -12.89 -14.84 -11.59
N ARG A 34 -11.63 -15.03 -12.03
CA ARG A 34 -11.26 -16.13 -12.95
C ARG A 34 -11.54 -17.50 -12.33
N PHE A 35 -11.22 -17.69 -11.05
CA PHE A 35 -11.54 -18.92 -10.34
C PHE A 35 -13.06 -19.17 -10.27
N ARG A 36 -13.85 -18.15 -9.95
CA ARG A 36 -15.32 -18.26 -9.88
C ARG A 36 -15.92 -18.65 -11.24
N ALA A 37 -15.45 -18.05 -12.33
CA ALA A 37 -15.86 -18.44 -13.67
C ALA A 37 -15.56 -19.93 -13.94
N ARG A 38 -14.34 -20.38 -13.60
CA ARG A 38 -13.95 -21.80 -13.75
C ARG A 38 -14.79 -22.74 -12.89
N ARG A 39 -15.08 -22.37 -11.65
CA ARG A 39 -15.97 -23.11 -10.74
C ARG A 39 -17.38 -23.23 -11.34
N ASP A 40 -17.90 -22.14 -11.90
CA ASP A 40 -19.24 -22.12 -12.48
C ASP A 40 -19.33 -22.97 -13.75
N GLU A 41 -18.28 -23.00 -14.58
CA GLU A 41 -18.13 -23.93 -15.70
C GLU A 41 -18.15 -25.39 -15.24
N LEU A 42 -17.38 -25.74 -14.20
CA LEU A 42 -17.37 -27.09 -13.63
C LEU A 42 -18.75 -27.48 -13.08
N GLY A 43 -19.43 -26.54 -12.43
CA GLY A 43 -20.81 -26.71 -11.97
C GLY A 43 -21.79 -26.92 -13.13
N ALA A 44 -21.63 -26.20 -14.24
CA ALA A 44 -22.43 -26.40 -15.45
C ALA A 44 -22.16 -27.77 -16.09
N GLY A 45 -20.89 -28.19 -16.20
CA GLY A 45 -20.50 -29.52 -16.71
C GLY A 45 -21.10 -30.66 -15.90
N VAL A 46 -21.16 -30.54 -14.57
CA VAL A 46 -21.84 -31.52 -13.71
C VAL A 46 -23.34 -31.56 -13.98
N ARG A 47 -23.99 -30.40 -14.12
CA ARG A 47 -25.42 -30.35 -14.46
C ARG A 47 -25.68 -31.01 -15.81
N ARG A 48 -24.79 -30.84 -16.78
CA ARG A 48 -24.89 -31.46 -18.12
C ARG A 48 -24.55 -32.95 -18.13
N GLY A 49 -24.00 -33.49 -17.05
CA GLY A 49 -23.58 -34.89 -16.98
C GLY A 49 -22.20 -35.17 -17.60
N GLU A 50 -21.48 -34.14 -18.04
CA GLU A 50 -20.14 -34.26 -18.64
C GLU A 50 -19.08 -34.67 -17.59
N VAL A 51 -19.28 -34.27 -16.33
CA VAL A 51 -18.31 -34.46 -15.24
C VAL A 51 -19.04 -34.89 -13.96
N THR A 52 -18.44 -35.81 -13.19
CA THR A 52 -19.03 -36.19 -11.88
C THR A 52 -18.78 -35.12 -10.82
N PRO A 53 -19.66 -34.97 -9.80
CA PRO A 53 -19.44 -34.02 -8.70
C PRO A 53 -18.09 -34.21 -7.99
N LYS A 54 -17.61 -35.46 -7.88
CA LYS A 54 -16.31 -35.78 -7.28
C LYS A 54 -15.15 -35.21 -8.10
N VAL A 55 -15.19 -35.40 -9.43
CA VAL A 55 -14.17 -34.87 -10.34
C VAL A 55 -14.22 -33.34 -10.37
N ALA A 56 -15.41 -32.74 -10.41
CA ALA A 56 -15.56 -31.30 -10.37
C ALA A 56 -14.99 -30.68 -9.08
N ARG A 57 -15.27 -31.27 -7.90
CA ARG A 57 -14.69 -30.81 -6.62
C ARG A 57 -13.16 -30.92 -6.61
N ARG A 58 -12.60 -32.02 -7.16
CA ARG A 58 -11.15 -32.18 -7.28
C ARG A 58 -10.54 -31.10 -8.17
N LEU A 59 -11.10 -30.87 -9.36
CA LEU A 59 -10.62 -29.85 -10.29
C LEU A 59 -10.76 -28.42 -9.72
N ALA A 60 -11.83 -28.14 -8.98
CA ALA A 60 -12.00 -26.87 -8.30
C ALA A 60 -10.97 -26.68 -7.17
N SER A 61 -10.64 -27.73 -6.42
CA SER A 61 -9.57 -27.72 -5.41
C SER A 61 -8.19 -27.50 -6.04
N GLU A 62 -7.90 -28.16 -7.17
CA GLU A 62 -6.66 -27.97 -7.92
C GLU A 62 -6.55 -26.51 -8.42
N ALA A 63 -7.63 -25.95 -8.96
CA ALA A 63 -7.68 -24.56 -9.40
C ALA A 63 -7.51 -23.55 -8.24
N ALA A 64 -8.07 -23.84 -7.06
CA ALA A 64 -7.87 -23.00 -5.87
C ALA A 64 -6.40 -23.03 -5.39
N ALA A 65 -5.75 -24.20 -5.42
CA ALA A 65 -4.34 -24.33 -5.09
C ALA A 65 -3.42 -23.62 -6.11
N GLU A 66 -3.76 -23.69 -7.40
CA GLU A 66 -3.06 -22.95 -8.46
C GLU A 66 -3.22 -21.44 -8.31
N LEU A 67 -4.44 -20.97 -7.99
CA LEU A 67 -4.70 -19.57 -7.67
C LEU A 67 -3.82 -19.11 -6.52
N ARG A 68 -3.76 -19.86 -5.41
CA ARG A 68 -2.91 -19.52 -4.26
C ARG A 68 -1.44 -19.40 -4.66
N ARG A 69 -0.90 -20.37 -5.39
CA ARG A 69 0.51 -20.36 -5.82
C ARG A 69 0.81 -19.16 -6.71
N SER A 70 -0.01 -18.93 -7.74
CA SER A 70 0.19 -17.83 -8.69
C SER A 70 0.07 -16.45 -8.03
N LEU A 71 -0.81 -16.30 -7.04
CA LEU A 71 -0.95 -15.06 -6.29
C LEU A 71 0.23 -14.82 -5.34
N LEU A 72 0.75 -15.85 -4.67
CA LEU A 72 1.94 -15.73 -3.83
C LEU A 72 3.16 -15.26 -4.63
N GLU A 73 3.40 -15.86 -5.80
CA GLU A 73 4.50 -15.47 -6.70
C GLU A 73 4.39 -14.00 -7.14
N ARG A 74 3.17 -13.51 -7.39
CA ARG A 74 2.92 -12.11 -7.77
C ARG A 74 3.02 -11.14 -6.60
N ALA A 75 2.55 -11.55 -5.42
CA ALA A 75 2.63 -10.74 -4.20
C ALA A 75 4.08 -10.43 -3.83
N GLU A 76 5.00 -11.39 -3.99
CA GLU A 76 6.43 -11.19 -3.76
C GLU A 76 7.06 -10.16 -4.71
N ALA A 77 6.56 -10.06 -5.94
CA ALA A 77 7.02 -9.09 -6.93
C ALA A 77 6.26 -7.76 -6.89
N SER A 78 5.21 -7.67 -6.08
CA SER A 78 4.37 -6.47 -5.99
C SER A 78 5.09 -5.37 -5.22
N CYS A 79 5.14 -4.18 -5.82
CA CYS A 79 5.61 -2.96 -5.18
C CYS A 79 4.81 -1.80 -5.75
N SER A 80 4.32 -0.93 -4.89
CA SER A 80 3.56 0.26 -5.30
C SER A 80 4.46 1.32 -5.94
N VAL A 81 5.76 1.30 -5.61
CA VAL A 81 6.75 2.27 -6.08
C VAL A 81 7.27 1.88 -7.47
N PRO A 82 7.33 2.81 -8.44
CA PRO A 82 7.91 2.53 -9.75
C PRO A 82 9.37 2.05 -9.63
N ARG A 83 9.74 1.00 -10.38
CA ARG A 83 11.09 0.42 -10.36
C ARG A 83 12.21 1.46 -10.54
N ALA A 84 11.95 2.50 -11.33
CA ALA A 84 12.89 3.59 -11.55
C ALA A 84 13.36 4.27 -10.24
N PHE A 85 12.49 4.41 -9.23
CA PHE A 85 12.89 4.96 -7.93
C PHE A 85 13.88 4.04 -7.20
N LEU A 86 13.56 2.74 -7.16
CA LEU A 86 14.37 1.74 -6.48
C LEU A 86 15.72 1.55 -7.16
N ASP A 87 15.73 1.48 -8.49
CA ASP A 87 16.95 1.31 -9.27
C ASP A 87 17.88 2.52 -9.05
N ARG A 88 17.36 3.75 -9.17
CA ARG A 88 18.14 4.98 -8.94
C ARG A 88 18.65 5.11 -7.51
N LEU A 89 17.82 4.76 -6.52
CA LEU A 89 18.23 4.75 -5.11
C LEU A 89 19.35 3.73 -4.88
N SER A 90 19.26 2.55 -5.49
CA SER A 90 20.29 1.51 -5.38
C SER A 90 21.60 1.94 -6.04
N GLU A 91 21.54 2.57 -7.22
CA GLU A 91 22.69 3.12 -7.93
C GLU A 91 23.41 4.17 -7.07
N ALA A 92 22.66 5.14 -6.54
CA ALA A 92 23.20 6.21 -5.69
C ALA A 92 23.83 5.64 -4.42
N ALA A 93 23.20 4.64 -3.79
CA ALA A 93 23.73 3.97 -2.60
C ALA A 93 25.02 3.19 -2.90
N SER A 94 25.03 2.36 -3.95
CA SER A 94 26.21 1.59 -4.34
C SER A 94 27.38 2.47 -4.81
N ALA A 95 27.11 3.63 -5.42
CA ALA A 95 28.14 4.61 -5.74
C ALA A 95 28.82 5.14 -4.46
N ARG A 96 28.05 5.37 -3.39
CA ARG A 96 28.59 5.84 -2.11
C ARG A 96 29.32 4.78 -1.33
N ASP A 97 28.80 3.56 -1.29
CA ASP A 97 29.46 2.46 -0.61
C ASP A 97 30.85 2.23 -1.25
N ARG A 98 30.94 2.23 -2.59
CA ARG A 98 32.23 2.19 -3.31
C ARG A 98 33.14 3.39 -2.99
N ALA A 99 32.59 4.60 -2.94
CA ALA A 99 33.36 5.80 -2.59
C ALA A 99 33.93 5.70 -1.16
N ARG A 100 33.13 5.22 -0.19
CA ARG A 100 33.56 5.01 1.19
C ARG A 100 34.61 3.91 1.32
N GLU A 101 34.41 2.79 0.65
CA GLU A 101 35.38 1.68 0.61
C GLU A 101 36.73 2.13 0.04
N SER A 102 36.71 2.96 -1.02
CA SER A 102 37.92 3.53 -1.61
C SER A 102 38.62 4.56 -0.70
N ALA A 103 37.89 5.19 0.24
CA ALA A 103 38.38 6.23 1.15
C ALA A 103 38.71 5.69 2.56
N SER A 104 38.86 4.37 2.72
CA SER A 104 38.81 3.66 4.00
C SER A 104 39.69 4.23 5.13
N LEU A 105 40.90 4.72 4.84
CA LEU A 105 41.78 5.29 5.87
C LEU A 105 41.34 6.69 6.33
N GLU A 106 40.96 7.57 5.41
CA GLU A 106 40.46 8.91 5.77
C GLU A 106 39.10 8.83 6.45
N ALA A 107 38.25 7.89 6.03
CA ALA A 107 36.95 7.65 6.65
C ALA A 107 37.09 7.22 8.12
N LEU A 108 37.97 6.24 8.39
CA LEU A 108 38.29 5.80 9.76
C LEU A 108 38.89 6.93 10.60
N GLN A 109 39.75 7.78 10.02
CA GLN A 109 40.31 8.94 10.72
C GLN A 109 39.24 9.98 11.05
N ARG A 110 38.31 10.28 10.14
CA ARG A 110 37.19 11.19 10.39
C ARG A 110 36.26 10.65 11.47
N GLU A 111 35.97 9.36 11.46
CA GLU A 111 35.15 8.71 12.48
C GLU A 111 35.84 8.72 13.85
N THR A 112 37.13 8.39 13.90
CA THR A 112 37.92 8.47 15.13
C THR A 112 37.95 9.90 15.68
N ASN A 113 38.21 10.88 14.81
CA ASN A 113 38.19 12.30 15.19
C ASN A 113 36.82 12.75 15.69
N ARG A 114 35.73 12.26 15.09
CA ARG A 114 34.37 12.52 15.55
C ARG A 114 34.15 11.99 16.97
N LEU A 115 34.49 10.72 17.22
CA LEU A 115 34.34 10.11 18.56
C LEU A 115 35.19 10.81 19.62
N LEU A 116 36.42 11.23 19.27
CA LEU A 116 37.28 11.99 20.17
C LEU A 116 36.69 13.38 20.50
N ARG A 117 36.12 14.07 19.51
CA ARG A 117 35.42 15.35 19.73
C ARG A 117 34.20 15.17 20.63
N ASP A 118 33.37 14.16 20.38
CA ASP A 118 32.20 13.86 21.20
C ASP A 118 32.62 13.59 22.66
N SER A 119 33.69 12.81 22.88
CA SER A 119 34.23 12.57 24.23
C SER A 119 34.78 13.84 24.89
N LEU A 120 35.44 14.71 24.13
CA LEU A 120 35.98 15.97 24.64
C LEU A 120 34.85 16.91 25.07
N ILE A 121 33.79 17.00 24.26
CA ILE A 121 32.60 17.79 24.57
C ILE A 121 31.99 17.31 25.89
N GLU A 122 31.80 16.01 26.08
CA GLU A 122 31.28 15.46 27.35
C GLU A 122 32.18 15.80 28.55
N GLN A 123 33.50 15.72 28.39
CA GLN A 123 34.42 16.11 29.45
C GLN A 123 34.31 17.61 29.78
N GLN A 124 34.22 18.47 28.78
CA GLN A 124 34.03 19.91 28.96
C GLN A 124 32.70 20.23 29.64
N LEU A 125 31.62 19.53 29.28
CA LEU A 125 30.32 19.67 29.92
C LEU A 125 30.37 19.32 31.40
N ARG A 126 31.07 18.25 31.78
CA ARG A 126 31.27 17.87 33.19
C ARG A 126 32.12 18.89 33.95
N ASN A 127 33.20 19.37 33.33
CA ASN A 127 34.09 20.34 33.97
C ASN A 127 33.43 21.73 34.15
N ARG A 128 32.48 22.08 33.28
CA ARG A 128 31.73 23.36 33.30
C ARG A 128 30.34 23.21 33.92
N GLU A 129 30.08 22.14 34.67
CA GLU A 129 28.75 21.88 35.25
C GLU A 129 28.26 23.06 36.09
N GLU A 130 29.13 23.71 36.86
CA GLU A 130 28.78 24.87 37.70
C GLU A 130 28.33 26.09 36.89
N GLU A 131 28.97 26.36 35.75
CA GLU A 131 28.58 27.43 34.81
C GLU A 131 27.17 27.20 34.26
N PHE A 132 26.86 25.95 33.97
CA PHE A 132 25.62 25.55 33.33
C PHE A 132 24.47 25.33 34.32
N ARG A 133 24.76 24.98 35.57
CA ARG A 133 23.74 24.70 36.61
C ARG A 133 22.80 25.89 36.82
N GLY A 134 23.31 27.13 36.81
CA GLY A 134 22.52 28.36 36.93
C GLY A 134 21.66 28.71 35.69
N ARG A 135 21.88 28.01 34.57
CA ARG A 135 21.14 28.22 33.33
C ARG A 135 20.22 27.05 33.00
N THR A 136 20.15 26.01 33.83
CA THR A 136 19.26 24.86 33.55
C THR A 136 17.79 25.24 33.58
N TYR A 137 17.02 24.76 32.59
CA TYR A 137 15.59 25.03 32.51
C TYR A 137 14.79 24.35 33.65
N THR A 138 15.30 23.25 34.21
CA THR A 138 14.55 22.34 35.08
C THR A 138 14.42 22.76 36.55
N ARG A 139 14.75 24.00 36.95
CA ARG A 139 14.69 24.37 38.37
C ARG A 139 14.10 25.75 38.67
N ARG A 140 12.77 25.84 38.78
CA ARG A 140 12.15 26.86 39.64
C ARG A 140 12.23 26.38 41.09
N VAL A 141 13.35 26.66 41.77
CA VAL A 141 13.37 26.63 43.24
C VAL A 141 12.78 27.96 43.71
N ALA A 142 11.90 27.94 44.72
CA ALA A 142 11.47 29.16 45.38
C ALA A 142 12.71 29.91 45.91
N GLY A 143 12.98 31.09 45.36
CA GLY A 143 14.14 31.91 45.70
C GLY A 143 15.43 31.69 44.87
N GLY A 144 15.38 30.93 43.78
CA GLY A 144 16.50 30.79 42.82
C GLY A 144 16.41 31.70 41.59
N ASP A 145 17.49 31.77 40.80
CA ASP A 145 17.49 32.49 39.51
C ASP A 145 16.37 31.99 38.59
N PRO A 146 15.72 32.89 37.82
CA PRO A 146 14.66 32.49 36.91
C PRO A 146 15.19 31.52 35.85
N ALA A 147 14.47 30.42 35.63
CA ALA A 147 14.76 29.50 34.53
C ALA A 147 14.82 30.28 33.20
N PRO A 148 15.78 29.98 32.30
CA PRO A 148 15.93 30.72 31.05
C PRO A 148 14.69 30.57 30.17
N THR A 149 14.38 31.62 29.44
CA THR A 149 13.32 31.57 28.43
C THR A 149 13.79 30.81 27.17
N LEU A 150 12.85 30.42 26.30
CA LEU A 150 13.18 29.82 25.00
C LEU A 150 14.11 30.74 24.20
N ASP A 151 13.82 32.04 24.17
CA ASP A 151 14.62 33.01 23.42
C ASP A 151 16.04 33.14 23.98
N ASP A 152 16.22 33.04 25.30
CA ASP A 152 17.54 33.05 25.93
C ASP A 152 18.35 31.80 25.56
N LEU A 153 17.72 30.62 25.54
CA LEU A 153 18.35 29.37 25.14
C LEU A 153 18.72 29.37 23.64
N LEU A 154 17.84 29.89 22.79
CA LEU A 154 18.12 30.03 21.35
C LEU A 154 19.26 31.02 21.09
N ARG A 155 19.28 32.16 21.79
CA ARG A 155 20.39 33.13 21.70
C ARG A 155 21.70 32.53 22.17
N LEU A 156 21.70 31.78 23.27
CA LEU A 156 22.88 31.09 23.76
C LEU A 156 23.37 30.03 22.77
N HIS A 157 22.47 29.25 22.18
CA HIS A 157 22.82 28.27 21.15
C HIS A 157 23.46 28.94 19.93
N GLN A 158 22.88 30.06 19.47
CA GLN A 158 23.40 30.81 18.34
C GLN A 158 24.75 31.47 18.66
N SER A 159 24.91 32.08 19.84
CA SER A 159 26.17 32.71 20.23
C SER A 159 27.29 31.68 20.40
N ALA A 160 27.00 30.53 21.00
CA ALA A 160 27.94 29.41 21.11
C ALA A 160 28.34 28.84 19.75
N THR A 161 27.40 28.80 18.79
CA THR A 161 27.68 28.40 17.41
C THR A 161 28.63 29.39 16.73
N LEU A 162 28.40 30.70 16.89
CA LEU A 162 29.24 31.74 16.32
C LEU A 162 30.64 31.81 16.97
N SER A 163 30.74 31.52 18.26
CA SER A 163 32.02 31.51 18.98
C SER A 163 32.80 30.20 18.84
N GLY A 164 32.20 29.16 18.27
CA GLY A 164 32.81 27.83 18.19
C GLY A 164 32.89 27.10 19.54
N ASP A 165 32.12 27.52 20.54
CA ASP A 165 32.06 26.82 21.84
C ASP A 165 31.15 25.59 21.72
N GLU A 166 31.74 24.47 21.31
CA GLU A 166 31.01 23.22 21.07
C GLU A 166 30.32 22.68 22.33
N ALA A 167 30.91 22.87 23.52
CA ALA A 167 30.31 22.45 24.79
C ALA A 167 29.10 23.29 25.17
N ALA A 168 29.20 24.63 25.09
CA ALA A 168 28.05 25.49 25.37
C ALA A 168 26.92 25.28 24.36
N ARG A 169 27.26 25.04 23.08
CA ARG A 169 26.28 24.71 22.03
C ARG A 169 25.57 23.40 22.33
N GLU A 170 26.32 22.34 22.63
CA GLU A 170 25.76 21.02 22.95
C GLU A 170 24.91 21.05 24.23
N TRP A 171 25.33 21.82 25.24
CA TRP A 171 24.54 22.03 26.44
C TRP A 171 23.22 22.74 26.15
N ALA A 172 23.27 23.87 25.43
CA ALA A 172 22.08 24.64 25.06
C ALA A 172 21.10 23.79 24.24
N ARG A 173 21.62 22.96 23.33
CA ARG A 173 20.85 21.99 22.55
C ARG A 173 20.11 20.99 23.45
N ARG A 174 20.78 20.40 24.45
CA ARG A 174 20.13 19.48 25.41
C ARG A 174 19.02 20.17 26.21
N GLN A 175 19.21 21.43 26.59
CA GLN A 175 18.16 22.21 27.26
C GLN A 175 16.98 22.50 26.33
N LEU A 176 17.24 22.86 25.08
CA LEU A 176 16.21 23.06 24.06
C LEU A 176 15.40 21.77 23.81
N GLU A 177 16.07 20.63 23.68
CA GLU A 177 15.41 19.33 23.53
C GLU A 177 14.54 18.96 24.74
N ALA A 178 15.01 19.26 25.96
CA ALA A 178 14.22 19.06 27.18
C ALA A 178 13.01 20.01 27.25
N LEU A 179 13.18 21.27 26.87
CA LEU A 179 12.11 22.28 26.81
C LEU A 179 11.04 21.91 25.78
N ARG A 180 11.43 21.27 24.67
CA ARG A 180 10.54 20.88 23.58
C ARG A 180 9.35 20.04 24.04
N ALA A 181 9.58 19.08 24.95
CA ALA A 181 8.54 18.15 25.42
C ALA A 181 7.39 18.83 26.17
N ILE A 182 7.62 20.07 26.64
CA ILE A 182 6.69 20.85 27.46
C ILE A 182 6.32 22.19 26.82
N ALA A 183 6.86 22.48 25.62
CA ALA A 183 6.53 23.68 24.87
C ALA A 183 5.09 23.56 24.32
N PRO A 184 4.15 24.43 24.77
CA PRO A 184 2.74 24.30 24.40
C PRO A 184 2.44 24.78 22.97
N ASN A 185 3.33 25.61 22.40
CA ASN A 185 3.13 26.24 21.09
C ASN A 185 3.88 25.44 19.99
N PRO A 186 3.20 25.00 18.92
CA PRO A 186 3.83 24.35 17.77
C PRO A 186 4.93 25.19 17.11
N GLY A 187 4.76 26.52 17.06
CA GLY A 187 5.76 27.43 16.51
C GLY A 187 7.07 27.41 17.32
N ASP A 188 6.97 27.30 18.64
CA ASP A 188 8.15 27.18 19.51
C ASP A 188 8.83 25.83 19.34
N GLN A 189 8.06 24.74 19.21
CA GLN A 189 8.60 23.42 18.88
C GLN A 189 9.38 23.44 17.56
N ARG A 190 8.86 24.11 16.53
CA ARG A 190 9.53 24.25 15.23
C ARG A 190 10.84 25.03 15.35
N ARG A 191 10.87 26.13 16.11
CA ARG A 191 12.10 26.90 16.37
C ARG A 191 13.17 26.05 17.07
N ILE A 192 12.76 25.22 18.03
CA ILE A 192 13.65 24.27 18.69
C ILE A 192 14.14 23.21 17.69
N ASP A 193 13.25 22.62 16.90
CA ASP A 193 13.60 21.58 15.92
C ASP A 193 14.62 22.09 14.88
N LEU A 194 14.48 23.34 14.41
CA LEU A 194 15.44 24.00 13.52
C LEU A 194 16.78 24.30 14.21
N ALA A 195 16.76 24.78 15.46
CA ALA A 195 18.00 25.09 16.19
C ALA A 195 18.79 23.83 16.55
N CYS A 196 18.11 22.72 16.82
CA CYS A 196 18.71 21.43 17.18
C CYS A 196 19.01 20.53 15.98
N ASP A 197 18.80 21.00 14.75
CA ASP A 197 19.03 20.21 13.55
C ASP A 197 20.51 19.82 13.40
N ARG A 198 20.74 18.64 12.82
CA ARG A 198 22.08 18.07 12.67
C ARG A 198 22.34 17.71 11.22
N PRO A 199 23.46 18.12 10.63
CA PRO A 199 23.76 17.80 9.23
C PRO A 199 23.99 16.30 9.00
N ASP A 200 24.32 15.54 10.05
CA ASP A 200 24.60 14.10 9.98
C ASP A 200 23.40 13.22 10.39
N ARG A 201 22.27 13.81 10.80
CA ARG A 201 21.07 13.06 11.22
C ARG A 201 19.81 13.70 10.67
N VAL A 202 18.86 12.85 10.32
CA VAL A 202 17.54 13.29 9.88
C VAL A 202 16.68 13.53 11.11
N ASN A 203 15.99 14.66 11.15
CA ASN A 203 14.92 14.96 12.09
C ASN A 203 13.56 14.68 11.41
N PRO A 204 12.88 13.55 11.74
CA PRO A 204 11.62 13.19 11.09
C PRO A 204 10.54 14.27 11.20
N ARG A 205 10.60 15.12 12.23
CA ARG A 205 9.59 16.17 12.45
C ARG A 205 9.76 17.35 11.51
N LEU A 206 11.01 17.70 11.18
CA LEU A 206 11.28 18.69 10.14
C LEU A 206 10.85 18.15 8.77
N VAL A 207 11.11 16.86 8.51
CA VAL A 207 10.62 16.20 7.30
C VAL A 207 9.09 16.28 7.21
N SER A 208 8.37 15.89 8.27
CA SER A 208 6.90 16.00 8.31
C SER A 208 6.42 17.44 8.10
N GLY A 209 7.04 18.42 8.76
CA GLY A 209 6.67 19.82 8.57
C GLY A 209 6.88 20.31 7.13
N TYR A 210 7.97 19.90 6.47
CA TYR A 210 8.18 20.21 5.05
C TYR A 210 7.15 19.54 4.15
N VAL A 211 6.83 18.25 4.40
CA VAL A 211 5.83 17.52 3.63
C VAL A 211 4.46 18.18 3.76
N GLU A 212 4.03 18.52 4.97
CA GLU A 212 2.75 19.21 5.23
C GLU A 212 2.69 20.60 4.58
N GLU A 213 3.77 21.37 4.59
CA GLU A 213 3.82 22.70 3.99
C GLU A 213 3.82 22.69 2.46
N LEU A 214 4.32 21.60 1.87
CA LEU A 214 4.49 21.46 0.43
C LEU A 214 3.42 20.56 -0.22
N GLU A 215 2.54 19.97 0.59
CA GLU A 215 1.43 19.16 0.09
C GLU A 215 0.46 20.02 -0.73
N GLY A 216 0.21 19.63 -1.98
CA GLY A 216 -0.68 20.36 -2.89
C GLY A 216 -0.09 21.62 -3.53
N VAL A 217 1.20 21.90 -3.30
CA VAL A 217 1.92 23.02 -3.93
C VAL A 217 2.20 22.74 -5.42
N PRO A 218 2.20 23.77 -6.30
CA PRO A 218 2.53 23.60 -7.72
C PRO A 218 3.90 22.97 -7.98
N GLY A 219 4.02 22.24 -9.10
CA GLY A 219 5.25 21.54 -9.46
C GLY A 219 6.50 22.43 -9.62
N ASP A 220 6.33 23.69 -10.03
CA ASP A 220 7.44 24.64 -10.20
C ASP A 220 8.05 25.06 -8.84
N ASP A 221 7.21 25.21 -7.82
CA ASP A 221 7.64 25.55 -6.46
C ASP A 221 8.34 24.34 -5.81
N LEU A 222 7.84 23.12 -6.05
CA LEU A 222 8.50 21.87 -5.64
C LEU A 222 9.86 21.68 -6.34
N ASP A 223 9.96 22.08 -7.61
CA ASP A 223 11.20 22.06 -8.38
C ASP A 223 12.24 23.04 -7.81
N GLN A 224 11.80 24.24 -7.42
CA GLN A 224 12.64 25.24 -6.75
C GLN A 224 13.07 24.76 -5.37
N PHE A 225 12.15 24.23 -4.56
CA PHE A 225 12.44 23.66 -3.25
C PHE A 225 13.48 22.54 -3.35
N THR A 226 13.29 21.58 -4.26
CA THR A 226 14.22 20.47 -4.48
C THR A 226 15.61 20.96 -4.86
N ARG A 227 15.69 21.98 -5.73
CA ARG A 227 16.98 22.60 -6.10
C ARG A 227 17.68 23.19 -4.89
N HIS A 228 16.97 23.98 -4.09
CA HIS A 228 17.53 24.60 -2.88
C HIS A 228 17.95 23.55 -1.85
N ALA A 229 17.16 22.49 -1.66
CA ALA A 229 17.48 21.40 -0.74
C ALA A 229 18.80 20.71 -1.11
N ILE A 230 19.00 20.42 -2.41
CA ILE A 230 20.23 19.81 -2.92
C ILE A 230 21.42 20.77 -2.79
N GLU A 231 21.26 22.03 -3.17
CA GLU A 231 22.31 23.06 -3.11
C GLU A 231 22.75 23.34 -1.66
N ALA A 232 21.80 23.42 -0.73
CA ALA A 232 22.05 23.62 0.69
C ALA A 232 22.57 22.35 1.40
N ARG A 233 22.51 21.19 0.73
CA ARG A 233 22.77 19.86 1.31
C ARG A 233 21.95 19.61 2.58
N ASP A 234 20.70 20.05 2.59
CA ASP A 234 19.77 19.83 3.71
C ASP A 234 19.18 18.41 3.61
N ALA A 235 19.52 17.56 4.58
CA ALA A 235 19.09 16.16 4.59
C ALA A 235 17.58 16.01 4.80
N ASN A 236 16.99 16.86 5.64
CA ASN A 236 15.57 16.82 5.97
C ASN A 236 14.73 17.27 4.75
N ALA A 237 15.12 18.36 4.11
CA ALA A 237 14.46 18.87 2.91
C ALA A 237 14.58 17.89 1.73
N CYS A 238 15.75 17.25 1.55
CA CYS A 238 15.94 16.22 0.52
C CYS A 238 15.01 15.01 0.73
N ILE A 239 14.82 14.55 1.97
CA ILE A 239 13.88 13.47 2.27
C ILE A 239 12.44 13.91 2.01
N ALA A 240 12.06 15.11 2.44
CA ALA A 240 10.71 15.62 2.19
C ALA A 240 10.40 15.66 0.68
N ALA A 241 11.35 16.16 -0.13
CA ALA A 241 11.23 16.14 -1.59
C ALA A 241 11.07 14.72 -2.14
N TYR A 242 11.80 13.75 -1.60
CA TYR A 242 11.67 12.33 -1.98
C TYR A 242 10.30 11.74 -1.61
N VAL A 243 9.81 11.99 -0.39
CA VAL A 243 8.49 11.52 0.07
C VAL A 243 7.38 12.08 -0.81
N LEU A 244 7.41 13.37 -1.09
CA LEU A 244 6.43 14.02 -1.98
C LEU A 244 6.52 13.45 -3.40
N ALA A 245 7.75 13.20 -3.90
CA ALA A 245 7.95 12.65 -5.24
C ALA A 245 7.37 11.23 -5.35
N ARG A 246 7.54 10.42 -4.30
CA ARG A 246 6.97 9.07 -4.18
C ARG A 246 5.44 9.07 -4.17
N GLN A 247 4.83 10.09 -3.58
CA GLN A 247 3.35 10.21 -3.47
C GLN A 247 2.69 10.84 -4.71
N SER A 248 3.48 11.39 -5.63
CA SER A 248 2.96 12.15 -6.76
C SER A 248 2.42 11.26 -7.88
N PRO A 249 1.22 11.55 -8.42
CA PRO A 249 0.65 10.77 -9.53
C PRO A 249 1.49 10.92 -10.80
N GLU A 250 1.52 9.87 -11.61
CA GLU A 250 2.22 9.87 -12.91
C GLU A 250 1.64 10.95 -13.85
N GLY A 251 2.49 11.81 -14.40
CA GLY A 251 2.11 12.82 -15.40
C GLY A 251 2.56 14.25 -15.08
N SER A 252 1.72 15.05 -14.42
CA SER A 252 1.96 16.49 -14.19
C SER A 252 3.16 16.80 -13.28
N ALA A 253 3.60 15.83 -12.47
CA ALA A 253 4.73 15.95 -11.56
C ALA A 253 6.08 15.49 -12.16
N ALA A 254 6.10 14.98 -13.40
CA ALA A 254 7.24 14.24 -13.93
C ALA A 254 8.57 15.03 -13.96
N GLY A 255 8.52 16.36 -14.13
CA GLY A 255 9.71 17.20 -14.22
C GLY A 255 10.52 17.26 -12.92
N TRP A 256 9.86 17.63 -11.82
CA TRP A 256 10.52 17.76 -10.52
C TRP A 256 10.77 16.40 -9.86
N VAL A 257 9.90 15.40 -10.09
CA VAL A 257 10.13 14.00 -9.68
C VAL A 257 11.41 13.47 -10.31
N ARG A 258 11.61 13.69 -11.62
CA ARG A 258 12.86 13.33 -12.29
C ARG A 258 14.06 14.05 -11.66
N ARG A 259 13.92 15.32 -11.28
CA ARG A 259 15.01 16.05 -10.59
C ARG A 259 15.36 15.44 -9.24
N VAL A 260 14.37 15.00 -8.46
CA VAL A 260 14.62 14.29 -7.19
C VAL A 260 15.42 13.03 -7.47
N LEU A 261 15.00 12.21 -8.44
CA LEU A 261 15.66 10.95 -8.80
C LEU A 261 17.09 11.16 -9.32
N ASP A 262 17.27 12.07 -10.26
CA ASP A 262 18.59 12.40 -10.81
C ASP A 262 19.48 13.13 -9.77
N GLY A 263 18.86 13.73 -8.75
CA GLY A 263 19.52 14.42 -7.64
C GLY A 263 19.97 13.51 -6.50
N LEU A 264 19.52 12.25 -6.44
CA LEU A 264 19.82 11.31 -5.34
C LEU A 264 21.32 11.17 -5.07
N GLU A 265 22.14 11.16 -6.12
CA GLU A 265 23.60 11.09 -5.98
C GLU A 265 24.18 12.25 -5.15
N ARG A 266 23.53 13.43 -5.20
CA ARG A 266 23.95 14.66 -4.51
C ARG A 266 23.35 14.82 -3.12
N PHE A 267 22.39 13.98 -2.72
CA PHE A 267 21.75 14.06 -1.42
C PHE A 267 22.77 13.89 -0.28
N PRO A 268 22.52 14.37 0.94
CA PRO A 268 23.36 14.03 2.08
C PRO A 268 23.36 12.52 2.38
N ASP A 269 24.39 12.03 3.07
CA ASP A 269 24.50 10.61 3.45
C ASP A 269 23.42 10.17 4.42
N ALA A 270 23.07 11.04 5.37
CA ALA A 270 21.96 10.82 6.29
C ALA A 270 20.65 10.66 5.52
N ALA A 271 20.42 11.46 4.48
CA ALA A 271 19.22 11.38 3.66
C ALA A 271 19.11 10.04 2.92
N ILE A 272 20.17 9.62 2.23
CA ILE A 272 20.17 8.34 1.49
C ILE A 272 20.03 7.14 2.43
N ALA A 273 20.70 7.14 3.58
CA ALA A 273 20.58 6.07 4.55
C ALA A 273 19.14 5.95 5.07
N THR A 274 18.50 7.08 5.40
CA THR A 274 17.11 7.09 5.87
C THR A 274 16.13 6.67 4.76
N ILE A 275 16.29 7.17 3.53
CA ILE A 275 15.43 6.78 2.40
C ILE A 275 15.52 5.27 2.14
N ARG A 276 16.71 4.68 2.20
CA ARG A 276 16.88 3.21 2.07
C ARG A 276 16.13 2.43 3.15
N GLY A 277 16.19 2.91 4.39
CA GLY A 277 15.44 2.32 5.50
C GLY A 277 13.94 2.40 5.25
N MET A 278 13.44 3.59 4.92
CA MET A 278 12.03 3.82 4.60
C MET A 278 11.54 2.93 3.45
N GLU A 279 12.30 2.81 2.35
CA GLU A 279 11.92 1.94 1.22
C GLU A 279 12.02 0.45 1.54
N ALA A 280 12.83 0.04 2.51
CA ALA A 280 12.83 -1.33 3.00
C ALA A 280 11.59 -1.61 3.85
N ASP A 281 11.24 -0.69 4.75
CA ASP A 281 10.08 -0.80 5.62
C ASP A 281 8.77 -0.76 4.81
N CYS A 282 8.62 0.21 3.90
CA CYS A 282 7.43 0.29 3.02
C CYS A 282 7.25 -0.97 2.18
N ARG A 283 8.33 -1.57 1.64
CA ARG A 283 8.22 -2.83 0.89
C ARG A 283 7.86 -4.01 1.78
N ALA A 284 8.34 -4.03 3.02
CA ALA A 284 7.96 -5.08 3.96
C ALA A 284 6.47 -4.99 4.31
N GLU A 285 5.96 -3.78 4.57
CA GLU A 285 4.54 -3.52 4.82
C GLU A 285 3.67 -3.86 3.59
N GLU A 286 4.08 -3.45 2.39
CA GLU A 286 3.39 -3.77 1.14
C GLU A 286 3.35 -5.29 0.88
N ALA A 287 4.46 -5.99 1.10
CA ALA A 287 4.53 -7.44 0.95
C ALA A 287 3.65 -8.16 1.99
N GLU A 288 3.59 -7.67 3.23
CA GLU A 288 2.70 -8.21 4.26
C GLU A 288 1.22 -8.01 3.87
N ALA A 289 0.87 -6.80 3.41
CA ALA A 289 -0.49 -6.49 2.94
C ALA A 289 -0.87 -7.34 1.72
N ALA A 290 0.03 -7.50 0.74
CA ALA A 290 -0.20 -8.35 -0.43
C ALA A 290 -0.41 -9.81 -0.01
N ARG A 291 0.43 -10.36 0.89
CA ARG A 291 0.25 -11.72 1.43
C ARG A 291 -1.09 -11.90 2.14
N ALA A 292 -1.55 -10.90 2.90
CA ALA A 292 -2.85 -10.93 3.55
C ALA A 292 -4.00 -11.03 2.53
N GLU A 293 -3.92 -10.29 1.42
CA GLU A 293 -4.88 -10.37 0.32
C GLU A 293 -4.83 -11.74 -0.39
N VAL A 294 -3.64 -12.31 -0.58
CA VAL A 294 -3.50 -13.67 -1.14
C VAL A 294 -4.17 -14.71 -0.25
N GLU A 295 -3.93 -14.67 1.06
CA GLU A 295 -4.54 -15.60 2.01
C GLU A 295 -6.06 -15.43 2.08
N LEU A 296 -6.57 -14.19 1.99
CA LEU A 296 -8.00 -13.92 1.90
C LEU A 296 -8.61 -14.54 0.64
N ALA A 297 -8.04 -14.27 -0.54
CA ALA A 297 -8.51 -14.80 -1.81
C ALA A 297 -8.42 -16.34 -1.87
N ALA A 298 -7.32 -16.91 -1.37
CA ALA A 298 -7.13 -18.36 -1.29
C ALA A 298 -8.16 -19.01 -0.36
N THR A 299 -8.41 -18.45 0.82
CA THR A 299 -9.41 -18.98 1.75
C THR A 299 -10.81 -18.96 1.15
N ILE A 300 -11.17 -17.89 0.42
CA ILE A 300 -12.45 -17.80 -0.30
C ILE A 300 -12.51 -18.87 -1.40
N ALA A 301 -11.46 -19.01 -2.21
CA ALA A 301 -11.40 -20.00 -3.28
C ALA A 301 -11.48 -21.44 -2.75
N GLU A 302 -10.77 -21.77 -1.67
CA GLU A 302 -10.81 -23.08 -1.01
C GLU A 302 -12.21 -23.39 -0.46
N ALA A 303 -12.87 -22.42 0.19
CA ALA A 303 -14.24 -22.58 0.68
C ALA A 303 -15.25 -22.77 -0.46
N GLU A 304 -15.10 -22.03 -1.57
CA GLU A 304 -15.97 -22.13 -2.74
C GLU A 304 -15.71 -23.43 -3.55
N ALA A 305 -14.47 -23.94 -3.56
CA ALA A 305 -14.08 -25.18 -4.25
C ALA A 305 -14.76 -26.43 -3.68
N ALA A 306 -15.15 -26.40 -2.39
CA ALA A 306 -15.91 -27.48 -1.77
C ALA A 306 -17.27 -27.72 -2.45
N MET A 307 -17.82 -26.69 -3.13
CA MET A 307 -19.08 -26.73 -3.87
C MET A 307 -20.21 -27.48 -3.12
N PRO A 308 -20.57 -27.04 -1.89
CA PRO A 308 -21.47 -27.79 -1.01
C PRO A 308 -22.88 -27.99 -1.59
N ALA A 309 -23.33 -27.09 -2.47
CA ALA A 309 -24.63 -27.17 -3.14
C ALA A 309 -24.62 -28.08 -4.39
N LEU A 310 -23.47 -28.57 -4.84
CA LEU A 310 -23.36 -29.36 -6.06
C LEU A 310 -23.80 -30.81 -5.82
N LYS A 311 -24.92 -31.19 -6.44
CA LYS A 311 -25.46 -32.56 -6.46
C LYS A 311 -25.39 -33.12 -7.89
N ALA A 312 -25.30 -34.45 -8.01
CA ALA A 312 -25.44 -35.09 -9.31
C ALA A 312 -26.87 -34.88 -9.84
N PRO A 313 -27.05 -34.63 -11.15
CA PRO A 313 -28.37 -34.61 -11.76
C PRO A 313 -29.04 -35.97 -11.60
N THR A 314 -30.35 -35.95 -11.34
CA THR A 314 -31.18 -37.16 -11.30
C THR A 314 -31.39 -37.73 -12.70
N GLU A 315 -31.68 -39.02 -12.82
CA GLU A 315 -31.97 -39.67 -14.11
C GLU A 315 -33.14 -39.00 -14.85
N GLU A 316 -34.16 -38.53 -14.12
CA GLU A 316 -35.27 -37.77 -14.69
C GLU A 316 -34.85 -36.42 -15.29
N GLU A 317 -33.91 -35.72 -14.64
CA GLU A 317 -33.36 -34.44 -15.11
C GLU A 317 -32.50 -34.63 -16.36
N MET A 318 -31.66 -35.68 -16.39
CA MET A 318 -30.90 -36.04 -17.58
C MET A 318 -31.82 -36.45 -18.73
N GLY A 319 -32.86 -37.25 -18.45
CA GLY A 319 -33.85 -37.67 -19.44
C GLY A 319 -34.71 -36.51 -19.97
N ARG A 320 -35.01 -35.48 -19.18
CA ARG A 320 -35.64 -34.24 -19.70
C ARG A 320 -34.70 -33.46 -20.61
N ARG A 321 -33.41 -33.39 -20.30
CA ARG A 321 -32.44 -32.61 -21.10
C ARG A 321 -32.08 -33.25 -22.42
N SER A 322 -31.82 -34.56 -22.45
CA SER A 322 -31.61 -35.27 -23.72
C SER A 322 -32.81 -35.08 -24.67
N ARG A 323 -34.03 -35.05 -24.13
CA ARG A 323 -35.23 -34.71 -24.92
C ARG A 323 -35.24 -33.27 -25.44
N MET A 324 -34.70 -32.30 -24.70
CA MET A 324 -34.62 -30.91 -25.14
C MET A 324 -33.48 -30.66 -26.14
N GLU A 325 -32.34 -31.34 -25.99
CA GLU A 325 -31.22 -31.26 -26.94
C GLU A 325 -31.52 -31.96 -28.28
N HIS A 326 -32.48 -32.87 -28.29
CA HIS A 326 -32.97 -33.55 -29.51
C HIS A 326 -34.21 -32.88 -30.12
N LEU A 327 -34.67 -31.75 -29.58
CA LEU A 327 -35.63 -30.91 -30.27
C LEU A 327 -34.90 -30.19 -31.41
N PRO A 328 -35.43 -30.20 -32.65
CA PRO A 328 -34.85 -29.42 -33.73
C PRO A 328 -34.82 -27.94 -33.31
N ALA A 329 -33.67 -27.30 -33.49
CA ALA A 329 -33.57 -25.85 -33.33
C ALA A 329 -34.53 -25.22 -34.35
N ALA A 330 -35.52 -24.46 -33.87
CA ALA A 330 -36.44 -23.75 -34.75
C ALA A 330 -35.63 -22.87 -35.71
N GLU A 331 -35.89 -23.01 -37.02
CA GLU A 331 -35.22 -22.20 -38.02
C GLU A 331 -35.54 -20.70 -37.78
N PRO A 332 -34.64 -19.76 -38.12
CA PRO A 332 -34.78 -18.34 -37.78
C PRO A 332 -36.01 -17.64 -38.38
N ALA A 333 -36.78 -18.33 -39.23
CA ALA A 333 -37.95 -17.81 -39.92
C ALA A 333 -39.29 -18.31 -39.37
N GLU A 334 -39.31 -19.21 -38.37
CA GLU A 334 -40.57 -19.68 -37.79
C GLU A 334 -41.04 -18.76 -36.65
N PRO A 335 -42.31 -18.29 -36.66
CA PRO A 335 -42.85 -17.50 -35.57
C PRO A 335 -42.86 -18.33 -34.28
N ILE A 336 -42.30 -17.78 -33.21
CA ILE A 336 -42.25 -18.40 -31.87
C ILE A 336 -43.67 -18.55 -31.32
N GLY A 337 -44.34 -19.61 -31.75
CA GLY A 337 -45.65 -20.02 -31.26
C GLY A 337 -45.47 -20.89 -30.03
N LEU A 338 -45.70 -20.32 -28.84
CA LEU A 338 -46.11 -21.10 -27.67
C LEU A 338 -47.48 -21.71 -27.99
N VAL A 339 -47.50 -22.83 -28.72
CA VAL A 339 -48.70 -23.65 -28.83
C VAL A 339 -48.69 -24.59 -27.63
N PRO A 340 -49.63 -24.48 -26.67
CA PRO A 340 -49.80 -25.49 -25.67
C PRO A 340 -50.19 -26.76 -26.42
N ARG A 341 -49.37 -27.82 -26.35
CA ARG A 341 -49.77 -29.17 -26.76
C ARG A 341 -50.95 -29.60 -25.88
N ARG A 342 -52.17 -29.19 -26.23
CA ARG A 342 -53.38 -29.90 -25.84
C ARG A 342 -53.35 -31.23 -26.60
N ARG A 343 -53.26 -32.32 -25.84
CA ARG A 343 -53.41 -33.69 -26.32
C ARG A 343 -54.61 -33.78 -27.28
N GLY A 344 -54.40 -34.43 -28.42
CA GLY A 344 -55.46 -35.24 -29.03
C GLY A 344 -56.02 -34.81 -30.39
N LEU A 345 -55.32 -34.02 -31.20
CA LEU A 345 -55.70 -33.84 -32.61
C LEU A 345 -54.54 -34.20 -33.53
N SER A 346 -54.82 -35.03 -34.52
CA SER A 346 -53.93 -35.41 -35.62
C SER A 346 -53.80 -34.26 -36.63
N ALA A 347 -52.75 -34.27 -37.45
CA ALA A 347 -52.47 -33.20 -38.43
C ALA A 347 -53.63 -32.97 -39.42
N GLU A 348 -54.37 -34.03 -39.76
CA GLU A 348 -55.54 -33.95 -40.65
C GLU A 348 -56.73 -33.25 -39.97
N GLU A 349 -56.91 -33.44 -38.66
CA GLU A 349 -57.99 -32.79 -37.90
C GLU A 349 -57.72 -31.30 -37.69
N PHE A 350 -56.44 -30.91 -37.61
CA PHE A 350 -56.06 -29.50 -37.50
C PHE A 350 -56.30 -28.74 -38.82
N ALA A 351 -55.96 -29.35 -39.96
CA ALA A 351 -56.22 -28.78 -41.28
C ALA A 351 -57.74 -28.63 -41.55
N ALA A 352 -58.56 -29.56 -41.04
CA ALA A 352 -60.02 -29.48 -41.15
C ALA A 352 -60.64 -28.34 -40.31
N VAL A 353 -60.03 -27.99 -39.17
CA VAL A 353 -60.48 -26.87 -38.34
C VAL A 353 -60.06 -25.54 -38.96
N GLU A 354 -58.84 -25.41 -39.46
CA GLU A 354 -58.36 -24.21 -40.16
C GLU A 354 -59.19 -23.91 -41.41
N ALA A 355 -59.50 -24.93 -42.22
CA ALA A 355 -60.35 -24.80 -43.39
C ALA A 355 -61.79 -24.34 -43.06
N ARG A 356 -62.31 -24.69 -41.88
CA ARG A 356 -63.62 -24.22 -41.41
C ARG A 356 -63.61 -22.78 -40.92
N THR A 357 -62.51 -22.33 -40.30
CA THR A 357 -62.33 -20.94 -39.89
C THR A 357 -62.08 -19.98 -41.06
N GLU A 358 -61.44 -20.43 -42.15
CA GLU A 358 -61.22 -19.61 -43.36
C GLU A 358 -62.45 -19.54 -44.28
N ALA A 359 -63.34 -20.53 -44.23
CA ALA A 359 -64.58 -20.55 -45.02
C ALA A 359 -65.72 -19.68 -44.46
N GLY A 360 -65.53 -19.01 -43.31
CA GLY A 360 -66.52 -18.08 -42.77
C GLY A 360 -67.86 -18.71 -42.36
N GLU A 361 -67.89 -20.01 -42.05
CA GLU A 361 -69.06 -20.64 -41.45
C GLU A 361 -69.02 -20.47 -39.93
N SER A 362 -69.71 -19.42 -39.46
CA SER A 362 -70.10 -19.30 -38.06
C SER A 362 -71.01 -20.48 -37.70
N ALA A 363 -70.48 -21.45 -36.97
CA ALA A 363 -71.29 -22.45 -36.27
C ALA A 363 -71.95 -21.79 -35.05
N GLU A 364 -72.97 -20.97 -35.30
CA GLU A 364 -74.05 -20.82 -34.34
C GLU A 364 -74.95 -22.07 -34.42
N SER A 365 -75.26 -22.59 -33.23
CA SER A 365 -76.36 -23.48 -32.84
C SER A 365 -76.04 -24.97 -32.59
N VAL A 366 -76.11 -25.29 -31.27
CA VAL A 366 -76.89 -26.41 -30.66
C VAL A 366 -76.35 -27.83 -30.93
N SER A 367 -76.01 -28.68 -29.95
CA SER A 367 -76.41 -28.82 -28.54
C SER A 367 -75.38 -29.62 -27.75
#